data_AF-A0A486D4H3-F1
#
_entry.id   AF-A0A486D4H3-F1
#
_cell.length_a   1.000
_cell.length_b   1.000
_cell.length_c   1.000
_cell.angle_alpha   90.00
_cell.angle_beta   90.00
_cell.angle_gamma   90.00
#
_symmetry.space_group_name_H-M   'P 1'
#
loop_
_entity.id
_entity.type
_entity.pdbx_description
1 polymer ?
#
loop_
_entity_poly.entity_id
_entity_poly.type
_entity_poly.pdbx_seq_one_letter_code
_entity_poly.pdbx_strand_id
1 'polypeptide(L)'
;MNVTRKEQRIIQRALNAWQASGELTPSDSQRLAQTMRVSPFDWRRLSRYAFWTALACVLISLGSLFADSELVAWLLSLFSHSALMRILLPALLAVVCYGWGFRRQRRETQWHYSTEAILFLGVVFTAVALWQLGERLDNGSSHIAPLFLAGCVIYGAIGYIARSGLVWLFFLLALGNWFGAETGYVSGWGAYWLGMNYPIRFVLFGGALLALCYGAQSLLRQRQLFTVSKAMGLTYLFIALWIMSIFGNYDADSWYQVSQARLLPWGLLFAVAAGVCIFISLKTDDGMLRGFGLTFLAINLYTRFFEFFWNGMHKVLFFLILAVSLAVIGRYAERIWHAGNVKP
;
A
#
# COMPACT_ATOMS: atom_id res chain seq x y z
N MET A 1 -24.85 20.42 -10.52
CA MET A 1 -23.64 19.62 -10.25
C MET A 1 -22.45 20.56 -10.05
N ASN A 2 -21.64 20.35 -9.00
CA ASN A 2 -20.40 21.11 -8.82
C ASN A 2 -19.28 20.45 -9.63
N VAL A 3 -18.71 21.17 -10.58
CA VAL A 3 -17.68 20.65 -11.49
C VAL A 3 -16.46 21.55 -11.47
N THR A 4 -15.28 20.96 -11.59
CA THR A 4 -14.04 21.71 -11.80
C THR A 4 -14.04 22.36 -13.18
N ARG A 5 -13.21 23.40 -13.39
CA ARG A 5 -13.04 24.01 -14.73
C ARG A 5 -12.64 22.99 -15.81
N LYS A 6 -11.87 21.96 -15.44
CA LYS A 6 -11.45 20.90 -16.37
C LYS A 6 -12.62 20.00 -16.77
N GLU A 7 -13.42 19.57 -15.79
CA GLU A 7 -14.62 18.76 -16.02
C GLU A 7 -15.67 19.54 -16.81
N GLN A 8 -15.89 20.81 -16.49
CA GLN A 8 -16.78 21.67 -17.26
C GLN A 8 -16.39 21.71 -18.75
N ARG A 9 -15.10 21.88 -19.06
CA ARG A 9 -14.63 21.86 -20.46
C ARG A 9 -14.89 20.53 -21.15
N ILE A 10 -14.78 19.41 -20.43
CA ILE A 10 -15.05 18.07 -20.97
C ILE A 10 -16.55 17.89 -21.21
N ILE A 11 -17.38 18.23 -20.22
CA ILE A 11 -18.85 18.14 -20.31
C ILE A 11 -19.36 19.05 -21.42
N GLN A 12 -18.84 20.27 -21.55
CA GLN A 12 -19.22 21.18 -22.62
C GLN A 12 -18.86 20.63 -24.00
N ARG A 13 -17.70 19.98 -24.15
CA ARG A 13 -17.34 19.30 -25.41
C ARG A 13 -18.28 18.13 -25.72
N ALA A 14 -18.65 17.34 -24.72
CA ALA A 14 -19.59 16.23 -24.89
C ALA A 14 -20.98 16.73 -25.28
N LEU A 15 -21.51 17.76 -24.61
CA LEU A 15 -22.77 18.40 -24.95
C LEU A 15 -22.78 18.94 -26.38
N ASN A 16 -21.69 19.61 -26.80
CA ASN A 16 -21.56 20.11 -28.17
C ASN A 16 -21.50 18.97 -29.20
N ALA A 17 -20.81 17.87 -28.88
CA ALA A 17 -20.72 16.70 -29.76
C ALA A 17 -22.09 16.01 -29.92
N TRP A 18 -22.83 15.83 -28.83
CA TRP A 18 -24.18 15.22 -28.85
C TRP A 18 -25.23 16.11 -29.52
N GLN A 19 -25.07 17.43 -29.42
CA GLN A 19 -25.88 18.36 -30.18
C GLN A 19 -25.55 18.29 -31.68
N ALA A 20 -24.28 18.15 -32.04
CA ALA A 20 -23.85 18.01 -33.43
C ALA A 20 -24.26 16.67 -34.07
N SER A 21 -24.35 15.60 -33.28
CA SER A 21 -24.84 14.28 -33.74
C SER A 21 -26.37 14.17 -33.77
N GLY A 22 -27.10 15.20 -33.34
CA GLY A 22 -28.57 15.21 -33.30
C GLY A 22 -29.19 14.37 -32.18
N GLU A 23 -28.39 13.84 -31.26
CA GLU A 23 -28.89 13.09 -30.09
C GLU A 23 -29.48 14.00 -29.00
N LEU A 24 -29.18 15.30 -29.04
CA LEU A 24 -29.58 16.26 -28.03
C LEU A 24 -30.15 17.54 -28.66
N THR A 25 -31.31 17.98 -28.19
CA THR A 25 -31.90 19.25 -28.64
C THR A 25 -31.09 20.45 -28.10
N PRO A 26 -31.06 21.59 -28.81
CA PRO A 26 -30.38 22.79 -28.34
C PRO A 26 -30.88 23.28 -26.97
N SER A 27 -32.18 23.14 -26.71
CA SER A 27 -32.81 23.48 -25.43
C SER A 27 -32.33 22.60 -24.29
N ASP A 28 -32.17 21.29 -24.52
CA ASP A 28 -31.71 20.35 -23.50
C ASP A 28 -30.23 20.56 -23.18
N SER A 29 -29.40 20.82 -24.20
CA SER A 29 -27.99 21.16 -24.03
C SER A 29 -27.80 22.40 -23.15
N GLN A 30 -28.60 23.44 -23.39
CA GLN A 30 -28.53 24.69 -22.63
C GLN A 30 -29.03 24.51 -21.19
N ARG A 31 -30.11 23.74 -20.99
CA ARG A 31 -30.62 23.38 -19.65
C ARG A 31 -29.57 22.60 -18.85
N LEU A 32 -28.93 21.60 -19.45
CA LEU A 32 -27.87 20.81 -18.81
C LEU A 32 -26.67 21.68 -18.46
N ALA A 33 -26.27 22.59 -19.36
CA ALA A 33 -25.19 23.52 -19.10
C ALA A 33 -25.45 24.44 -17.90
N GLN A 34 -26.69 24.93 -17.74
CA GLN A 34 -27.09 25.77 -16.61
C GLN A 34 -27.14 25.03 -15.27
N THR A 35 -27.27 23.70 -15.27
CA THR A 35 -27.19 22.91 -14.03
C THR A 35 -25.76 22.79 -13.47
N MET A 36 -24.75 23.17 -14.24
CA MET A 36 -23.35 23.13 -13.83
C MET A 36 -22.97 24.37 -13.02
N ARG A 37 -22.50 24.17 -11.79
CA ARG A 37 -21.87 25.22 -10.99
C ARG A 37 -20.37 24.97 -10.97
N VAL A 38 -19.61 25.93 -11.50
CA VAL A 38 -18.15 25.81 -11.62
C VAL A 38 -17.53 26.13 -10.27
N SER A 39 -16.93 25.13 -9.64
CA SER A 39 -16.05 25.38 -8.51
C SER A 39 -14.67 25.79 -9.05
N PRO A 40 -14.15 26.98 -8.71
CA PRO A 40 -12.84 27.41 -9.19
C PRO A 40 -11.70 26.55 -8.61
N PHE A 41 -11.94 25.87 -7.49
CA PHE A 41 -10.94 25.09 -6.77
C PHE A 41 -11.45 23.68 -6.43
N ASP A 42 -10.57 22.67 -6.54
CA ASP A 42 -10.87 21.26 -6.25
C ASP A 42 -10.64 20.95 -4.76
N TRP A 43 -11.61 21.36 -3.93
CA TRP A 43 -11.60 21.12 -2.48
C TRP A 43 -11.50 19.63 -2.11
N ARG A 44 -11.97 18.74 -2.98
CA ARG A 44 -11.92 17.29 -2.74
C ARG A 44 -10.48 16.78 -2.82
N ARG A 45 -9.70 17.24 -3.80
CA ARG A 45 -8.25 16.94 -3.88
C ARG A 45 -7.48 17.54 -2.71
N LEU A 46 -7.76 18.80 -2.36
CA LEU A 46 -7.09 19.44 -1.22
C LEU A 46 -7.37 18.68 0.07
N SER A 47 -8.64 18.37 0.35
CA SER A 47 -9.03 17.60 1.55
C SER A 47 -8.32 16.24 1.58
N ARG A 48 -8.32 15.51 0.46
CA ARG A 48 -7.60 14.24 0.35
C ARG A 48 -6.13 14.43 0.71
N TYR A 49 -5.41 15.30 0.01
CA TYR A 49 -3.98 15.47 0.21
C TYR A 49 -3.65 16.00 1.61
N ALA A 50 -4.43 16.93 2.15
CA ALA A 50 -4.25 17.43 3.52
C ALA A 50 -4.35 16.30 4.57
N PHE A 51 -5.34 15.40 4.45
CA PHE A 51 -5.46 14.26 5.35
C PHE A 51 -4.34 13.23 5.15
N TRP A 52 -3.87 12.99 3.92
CA TRP A 52 -2.71 12.13 3.66
C TRP A 52 -1.41 12.73 4.24
N THR A 53 -1.22 14.04 4.11
CA THR A 53 -0.08 14.75 4.71
C THR A 53 -0.17 14.70 6.23
N ALA A 54 -1.35 14.92 6.82
CA ALA A 54 -1.55 14.80 8.26
C ALA A 54 -1.23 13.38 8.76
N LEU A 55 -1.68 12.35 8.04
CA LEU A 55 -1.35 10.96 8.32
C LEU A 55 0.17 10.73 8.29
N ALA A 56 0.86 11.22 7.27
CA ALA A 56 2.32 11.12 7.17
C ALA A 56 3.01 11.84 8.33
N CYS A 57 2.56 13.04 8.70
CA CYS A 57 3.10 13.79 9.84
C CYS A 57 2.91 13.03 11.16
N VAL A 58 1.77 12.39 11.39
CA VAL A 58 1.55 11.57 12.59
C VAL A 58 2.48 10.36 12.60
N LEU A 59 2.66 9.67 11.48
CA LEU A 59 3.57 8.53 11.39
C LEU A 59 5.04 8.94 11.61
N ILE A 60 5.47 10.06 11.02
CA ILE A 60 6.81 10.62 11.23
C ILE A 60 6.99 11.04 12.69
N SER A 61 6.00 11.72 13.28
CA SER A 61 6.03 12.12 14.69
C SER A 61 6.17 10.92 15.63
N LEU A 62 5.41 9.84 15.39
CA LEU A 62 5.53 8.60 16.14
C LEU A 62 6.91 7.95 15.95
N GLY A 63 7.44 7.92 14.72
CA GLY A 63 8.78 7.42 14.45
C GLY A 63 9.88 8.22 15.16
N SER A 64 9.78 9.55 15.13
CA SER A 64 10.70 10.46 15.81
C SER A 64 10.63 10.35 17.32
N LEU A 65 9.43 10.10 17.88
CA LEU A 65 9.27 9.85 19.31
C LEU A 65 10.14 8.67 19.75
N PHE A 66 10.19 7.58 18.97
CA PHE A 66 11.03 6.42 19.31
C PHE A 66 12.52 6.63 19.13
N ALA A 67 12.91 7.65 18.36
CA ALA A 67 14.32 8.04 18.22
C ALA A 67 14.81 8.94 19.36
N ASP A 68 13.89 9.53 20.13
CA ASP A 68 14.21 10.48 21.20
C ASP A 68 14.11 9.80 22.59
N SER A 69 15.27 9.43 23.12
CA SER A 69 15.38 8.77 24.42
C SER A 69 14.89 9.63 25.59
N GLU A 70 15.01 10.96 25.51
CA GLU A 70 14.57 11.87 26.57
C GLU A 70 13.05 11.98 26.59
N LEU A 71 12.43 12.15 25.42
CA LEU A 71 10.98 12.18 25.30
C LEU A 71 10.37 10.84 25.69
N VAL A 72 10.97 9.72 25.30
CA VAL A 72 10.53 8.38 25.73
C VAL A 72 10.65 8.24 27.24
N ALA A 73 11.78 8.64 27.83
CA ALA A 73 11.97 8.59 29.28
C ALA A 73 10.97 9.50 30.03
N TRP A 74 10.69 10.69 29.51
CA TRP A 74 9.69 11.60 30.06
C TRP A 74 8.26 11.05 29.93
N LEU A 75 7.94 10.43 28.78
CA LEU A 75 6.67 9.71 28.60
C LEU A 75 6.56 8.61 29.67
N LEU A 76 7.58 7.75 29.78
CA LEU A 76 7.63 6.66 30.74
C LEU A 76 7.55 7.15 32.20
N SER A 77 8.05 8.36 32.50
CA SER A 77 7.99 8.97 33.83
C SER A 77 6.59 9.49 34.18
N LEU A 78 5.87 10.12 33.24
CA LEU A 78 4.44 10.44 33.39
C LEU A 78 3.60 9.20 33.66
N PHE A 79 4.03 8.07 33.12
CA PHE A 79 3.37 6.79 33.24
C PHE A 79 3.78 5.99 34.49
N SER A 80 4.73 6.45 35.30
CA SER A 80 5.27 5.71 36.48
C SER A 80 4.25 5.45 37.60
N HIS A 81 3.17 6.23 37.69
CA HIS A 81 2.27 6.21 38.85
C HIS A 81 1.19 5.12 38.83
N SER A 82 0.86 4.52 37.67
CA SER A 82 0.01 3.31 37.62
C SER A 82 0.16 2.56 36.30
N ALA A 83 0.78 1.37 36.36
CA ALA A 83 0.99 0.52 35.19
C ALA A 83 -0.31 0.00 34.55
N LEU A 84 -1.45 0.09 35.24
CA LEU A 84 -2.78 -0.21 34.66
C LEU A 84 -3.29 0.95 33.79
N MET A 85 -3.04 2.20 34.20
CA MET A 85 -3.42 3.37 33.38
C MET A 85 -2.66 3.42 32.05
N ARG A 86 -1.43 2.88 32.00
CA ARG A 86 -0.63 2.79 30.75
C ARG A 86 -1.31 2.03 29.62
N ILE A 87 -2.07 0.99 29.98
CA ILE A 87 -2.76 0.14 29.01
C ILE A 87 -4.20 0.63 28.84
N LEU A 88 -4.88 0.97 29.94
CA LEU A 88 -6.28 1.38 29.94
C LEU A 88 -6.51 2.71 29.24
N LEU A 89 -5.63 3.70 29.39
CA LEU A 89 -5.82 5.02 28.79
C LEU A 89 -5.75 4.95 27.26
N PRO A 90 -4.69 4.39 26.62
CA PRO A 90 -4.67 4.23 25.17
C PRO A 90 -5.78 3.31 24.67
N ALA A 91 -6.11 2.24 25.39
CA ALA A 91 -7.22 1.36 25.01
C ALA A 91 -8.57 2.10 25.00
N LEU A 92 -8.85 2.93 26.01
CA LEU A 92 -10.08 3.71 26.08
C LEU A 92 -10.11 4.76 24.96
N LEU A 93 -9.00 5.45 24.72
CA LEU A 93 -8.90 6.40 23.61
C LEU A 93 -9.12 5.72 22.25
N ALA A 94 -8.59 4.50 22.06
CA ALA A 94 -8.84 3.70 20.86
C ALA A 94 -10.34 3.39 20.71
N VAL A 95 -11.00 2.92 21.77
CA VAL A 95 -12.45 2.62 21.77
C VAL A 95 -13.27 3.87 21.45
N VAL A 96 -12.94 5.02 22.05
CA VAL A 96 -13.61 6.30 21.77
C VAL A 96 -13.43 6.71 20.31
N CYS A 97 -12.21 6.61 19.78
CA CYS A 97 -11.93 6.94 18.37
C CYS A 97 -12.72 6.03 17.42
N TYR A 98 -12.68 4.72 17.65
CA TYR A 98 -13.45 3.78 16.83
C TYR A 98 -14.95 4.01 16.94
N GLY A 99 -15.50 4.13 18.15
CA GLY A 99 -16.91 4.38 18.40
C GLY A 99 -17.40 5.68 17.75
N TRP A 100 -16.60 6.75 17.84
CA TRP A 100 -16.91 8.01 17.20
C TRP A 100 -16.83 7.92 15.67
N GLY A 101 -15.80 7.26 15.13
CA GLY A 101 -15.65 6.98 13.70
C GLY A 101 -16.84 6.20 13.14
N PHE A 102 -17.27 5.12 13.82
CA PHE A 102 -18.43 4.32 13.45
C PHE A 102 -19.74 5.13 13.47
N ARG A 103 -19.96 5.92 14.52
CA ARG A 103 -21.17 6.76 14.63
C ARG A 103 -21.21 7.80 13.52
N ARG A 104 -20.08 8.43 13.21
CA ARG A 104 -19.96 9.43 12.15
C ARG A 104 -20.15 8.82 10.77
N GLN A 105 -19.62 7.63 10.52
CA GLN A 105 -19.79 6.94 9.25
C GLN A 105 -21.26 6.64 8.92
N ARG A 106 -22.08 6.33 9.93
CA ARG A 106 -23.52 6.08 9.75
C ARG A 106 -24.34 7.35 9.55
N ARG A 107 -23.96 8.46 10.17
CA ARG A 107 -24.73 9.72 10.16
C ARG A 107 -24.30 10.68 9.07
N GLU A 108 -23.03 10.66 8.66
CA GLU A 108 -22.44 11.70 7.82
C GLU A 108 -21.50 11.11 6.75
N THR A 109 -22.07 10.43 5.76
CA THR A 109 -21.32 9.82 4.64
C THR A 109 -20.49 10.80 3.81
N GLN A 110 -20.76 12.10 3.91
CA GLN A 110 -20.03 13.16 3.20
C GLN A 110 -18.61 13.43 3.74
N TRP A 111 -18.32 13.11 5.01
CA TRP A 111 -17.02 13.40 5.66
C TRP A 111 -16.05 12.22 5.65
N HIS A 112 -15.91 11.56 4.50
CA HIS A 112 -15.16 10.31 4.38
C HIS A 112 -13.72 10.40 4.92
N TYR A 113 -12.92 11.40 4.49
CA TYR A 113 -11.51 11.50 4.89
C TYR A 113 -11.32 11.80 6.39
N SER A 114 -12.19 12.61 6.98
CA SER A 114 -12.12 12.92 8.40
C SER A 114 -12.50 11.71 9.26
N THR A 115 -13.49 10.92 8.83
CA THR A 115 -13.84 9.66 9.49
C THR A 115 -12.70 8.65 9.41
N GLU A 116 -12.06 8.49 8.25
CA GLU A 116 -10.87 7.64 8.10
C GLU A 116 -9.72 8.09 9.01
N ALA A 117 -9.50 9.41 9.16
CA ALA A 117 -8.47 9.94 10.06
C ALA A 117 -8.77 9.63 11.55
N ILE A 118 -10.03 9.70 11.97
CA ILE A 118 -10.45 9.32 13.34
C ILE A 118 -10.23 7.83 13.57
N LEU A 119 -10.60 6.98 12.59
CA LEU A 119 -10.35 5.53 12.67
C LEU A 119 -8.86 5.21 12.73
N PHE A 120 -8.03 5.93 11.95
CA PHE A 120 -6.58 5.81 12.01
C PHE A 120 -6.02 6.16 13.39
N LEU A 121 -6.52 7.22 14.02
CA LEU A 121 -6.10 7.57 15.38
C LEU A 121 -6.42 6.43 16.37
N GLY A 122 -7.55 5.74 16.17
CA GLY A 122 -7.88 4.50 16.90
C GLY A 122 -6.83 3.41 16.69
N VAL A 123 -6.34 3.22 15.46
CA VAL A 123 -5.26 2.27 15.12
C VAL A 123 -3.98 2.61 15.88
N VAL A 124 -3.58 3.89 15.89
CA VAL A 124 -2.39 4.35 16.63
C VAL A 124 -2.53 4.05 18.12
N PHE A 125 -3.64 4.42 18.74
CA PHE A 125 -3.85 4.16 20.17
C PHE A 125 -3.92 2.66 20.50
N THR A 126 -4.44 1.84 19.59
CA THR A 126 -4.42 0.38 19.74
C THR A 126 -2.98 -0.16 19.72
N ALA A 127 -2.15 0.33 18.80
CA ALA A 127 -0.74 -0.07 18.73
C ALA A 127 0.01 0.30 20.01
N VAL A 128 -0.20 1.50 20.54
CA VAL A 128 0.36 1.94 21.83
C VAL A 128 -0.13 1.05 22.98
N ALA A 129 -1.44 0.74 23.03
CA ALA A 129 -2.00 -0.15 24.06
C ALA A 129 -1.38 -1.55 24.02
N LEU A 130 -1.24 -2.13 22.82
CA LEU A 130 -0.66 -3.47 22.62
C LEU A 130 0.82 -3.51 22.98
N TRP A 131 1.59 -2.48 22.65
CA TRP A 131 2.99 -2.42 23.05
C TRP A 131 3.14 -2.30 24.57
N GLN A 132 2.38 -1.42 25.22
CA GLN A 132 2.40 -1.31 26.69
C GLN A 132 1.96 -2.61 27.37
N LEU A 133 1.02 -3.33 26.77
CA LEU A 133 0.64 -4.67 27.22
C LEU A 133 1.78 -5.67 27.03
N GLY A 134 2.49 -5.58 25.91
CA GLY A 134 3.67 -6.39 25.58
C GLY A 134 4.80 -6.24 26.59
N GLU A 135 5.20 -5.02 26.92
CA GLU A 135 6.25 -4.77 27.93
C GLU A 135 5.88 -5.35 29.30
N ARG A 136 4.59 -5.36 29.63
CA ARG A 136 4.11 -5.88 30.92
C ARG A 136 4.03 -7.41 30.95
N LEU A 137 3.62 -8.01 29.84
CA LEU A 137 3.51 -9.47 29.69
C LEU A 137 4.84 -10.12 29.29
N ASP A 138 5.90 -9.34 29.09
CA ASP A 138 7.19 -9.89 28.71
C ASP A 138 7.77 -10.71 29.87
N ASN A 139 7.73 -12.02 29.70
CA ASN A 139 8.28 -12.99 30.64
C ASN A 139 9.81 -13.20 30.42
N GLY A 140 10.49 -12.25 29.77
CA GLY A 140 11.90 -12.37 29.35
C GLY A 140 12.09 -13.17 28.06
N SER A 141 11.00 -13.56 27.39
CA SER A 141 11.04 -14.31 26.14
C SER A 141 11.25 -13.42 24.92
N SER A 142 10.98 -12.11 25.04
CA SER A 142 11.00 -11.15 23.93
C SER A 142 10.17 -11.60 22.72
N HIS A 143 9.15 -12.45 22.91
CA HIS A 143 8.32 -13.02 21.86
C HIS A 143 7.15 -12.09 21.52
N ILE A 144 7.34 -11.21 20.53
CA ILE A 144 6.37 -10.14 20.20
C ILE A 144 5.26 -10.60 19.23
N ALA A 145 5.38 -11.78 18.61
CA ALA A 145 4.43 -12.26 17.61
C ALA A 145 2.97 -12.29 18.10
N PRO A 146 2.64 -12.73 19.33
CA PRO A 146 1.27 -12.71 19.84
C PRO A 146 0.63 -11.31 19.88
N LEU A 147 1.43 -10.25 20.07
CA LEU A 147 0.95 -8.86 20.07
C LEU A 147 0.54 -8.42 18.66
N PHE A 148 1.34 -8.78 17.65
CA PHE A 148 0.96 -8.54 16.26
C PHE A 148 -0.30 -9.31 15.89
N LEU A 149 -0.45 -10.55 16.35
CA LEU A 149 -1.67 -11.34 16.12
C LEU A 149 -2.90 -10.71 16.78
N ALA A 150 -2.77 -10.24 18.03
CA ALA A 150 -3.85 -9.50 18.70
C ALA A 150 -4.24 -8.23 17.91
N GLY A 151 -3.24 -7.47 17.43
CA GLY A 151 -3.45 -6.35 16.52
C GLY A 151 -4.17 -6.74 15.23
N CYS A 152 -3.80 -7.88 14.63
CA CYS A 152 -4.48 -8.40 13.44
C CYS A 152 -5.96 -8.66 13.70
N VAL A 153 -6.31 -9.29 14.82
CA VAL A 153 -7.71 -9.56 15.16
C VAL A 153 -8.49 -8.26 15.34
N ILE A 154 -7.92 -7.28 16.06
CA ILE A 154 -8.58 -5.99 16.31
C ILE A 154 -8.76 -5.20 15.01
N TYR A 155 -7.68 -4.99 14.24
CA TYR A 155 -7.73 -4.23 12.99
C TYR A 155 -8.57 -4.94 11.93
N GLY A 156 -8.51 -6.28 11.86
CA GLY A 156 -9.30 -7.06 10.93
C GLY A 156 -10.79 -6.92 11.22
N ALA A 157 -11.21 -7.10 12.48
CA ALA A 157 -12.61 -6.94 12.88
C ALA A 157 -13.11 -5.51 12.62
N ILE A 158 -12.35 -4.51 13.06
CA ILE A 158 -12.74 -3.09 12.91
C ILE A 158 -12.74 -2.68 11.44
N GLY A 159 -11.70 -2.98 10.68
CA GLY A 159 -11.61 -2.65 9.26
C GLY A 159 -12.74 -3.28 8.44
N TYR A 160 -13.10 -4.54 8.76
CA TYR A 160 -14.21 -5.24 8.11
C TYR A 160 -15.58 -4.64 8.44
N ILE A 161 -15.84 -4.35 9.73
CA ILE A 161 -17.11 -3.78 10.18
C ILE A 161 -17.24 -2.33 9.68
N ALA A 162 -16.16 -1.54 9.79
CA ALA A 162 -16.10 -0.14 9.40
C ALA A 162 -16.01 0.06 7.89
N ARG A 163 -15.75 -1.00 7.10
CA ARG A 163 -15.51 -0.85 5.65
C ARG A 163 -14.42 0.20 5.36
N SER A 164 -13.44 0.32 6.27
CA SER A 164 -12.36 1.29 6.20
C SER A 164 -11.17 0.63 5.51
N GLY A 165 -10.81 1.16 4.34
CA GLY A 165 -9.64 0.67 3.61
C GLY A 165 -8.35 0.93 4.36
N LEU A 166 -8.30 2.01 5.15
CA LEU A 166 -7.12 2.39 5.92
C LEU A 166 -6.91 1.46 7.12
N VAL A 167 -7.94 1.19 7.94
CA VAL A 167 -7.79 0.23 9.05
C VAL A 167 -7.48 -1.16 8.51
N TRP A 168 -8.10 -1.55 7.39
CA TRP A 168 -7.81 -2.82 6.72
C TRP A 168 -6.37 -2.91 6.18
N LEU A 169 -5.79 -1.80 5.73
CA LEU A 169 -4.37 -1.73 5.38
C LEU A 169 -3.48 -2.08 6.58
N PHE A 170 -3.75 -1.49 7.76
CA PHE A 170 -3.01 -1.78 8.98
C PHE A 170 -3.22 -3.21 9.49
N PHE A 171 -4.39 -3.80 9.27
CA PHE A 171 -4.61 -5.23 9.48
C PHE A 171 -3.65 -6.07 8.63
N LEU A 172 -3.58 -5.81 7.33
CA LEU A 172 -2.71 -6.57 6.41
C LEU A 172 -1.22 -6.35 6.71
N LEU A 173 -0.84 -5.14 7.13
CA LEU A 173 0.51 -4.84 7.60
C LEU A 173 0.83 -5.62 8.88
N ALA A 174 -0.06 -5.60 9.88
CA ALA A 174 0.10 -6.36 11.10
C ALA A 174 0.20 -7.86 10.82
N LEU A 175 -0.56 -8.37 9.85
CA LEU A 175 -0.54 -9.79 9.47
C LEU A 175 0.80 -10.19 8.85
N GLY A 176 1.36 -9.34 7.99
CA GLY A 176 2.71 -9.55 7.45
C GLY A 176 3.79 -9.47 8.53
N ASN A 177 3.68 -8.55 9.48
CA ASN A 177 4.61 -8.45 10.61
C ASN A 177 4.51 -9.67 11.54
N TRP A 178 3.29 -10.13 11.84
CA TRP A 178 3.09 -11.37 12.59
C TRP A 178 3.73 -12.57 11.89
N PHE A 179 3.47 -12.76 10.60
CA PHE A 179 4.04 -13.87 9.84
C PHE A 179 5.57 -13.80 9.79
N GLY A 180 6.14 -12.61 9.57
CA GLY A 180 7.58 -12.40 9.60
C GLY A 180 8.18 -12.72 10.97
N ALA A 181 7.60 -12.18 12.04
CA ALA A 181 8.06 -12.41 13.41
C ALA A 181 7.95 -13.89 13.79
N GLU A 182 6.79 -14.53 13.60
CA GLU A 182 6.54 -15.93 13.96
C GLU A 182 7.51 -16.87 13.23
N THR A 183 7.65 -16.72 11.91
CA THR A 183 8.58 -17.57 11.17
C THR A 183 10.04 -17.30 11.56
N GLY A 184 10.36 -16.08 12.01
CA GLY A 184 11.66 -15.74 12.60
C GLY A 184 11.91 -16.43 13.93
N TYR A 185 10.95 -16.39 14.85
CA TYR A 185 11.07 -17.05 16.14
C TYR A 185 11.18 -18.57 16.00
N VAL A 186 10.38 -19.17 15.12
CA VAL A 186 10.43 -20.62 14.89
C VAL A 186 11.76 -21.05 14.23
N SER A 187 12.41 -20.18 13.44
CA SER A 187 13.77 -20.44 12.95
C SER A 187 14.88 -20.03 13.93
N GLY A 188 14.56 -19.58 15.15
CA GLY A 188 15.55 -19.06 16.10
C GLY A 188 16.28 -17.83 15.59
N TRP A 189 15.60 -17.00 14.79
CA TRP A 189 16.16 -15.90 13.98
C TRP A 189 17.19 -16.34 12.93
N GLY A 190 17.34 -17.65 12.74
CA GLY A 190 18.11 -18.22 11.64
C GLY A 190 17.49 -17.85 10.29
N ALA A 191 18.35 -17.81 9.28
CA ALA A 191 17.94 -17.39 7.94
C ALA A 191 16.94 -18.34 7.29
N TYR A 192 16.96 -19.64 7.62
CA TYR A 192 16.05 -20.65 7.04
C TYR A 192 15.00 -21.17 8.02
N TRP A 193 13.79 -21.35 7.49
CA TRP A 193 12.69 -22.07 8.12
C TRP A 193 12.13 -23.02 7.06
N LEU A 194 12.13 -24.33 7.34
CA LEU A 194 11.81 -25.36 6.33
C LEU A 194 12.66 -25.24 5.05
N GLY A 195 13.93 -24.84 5.19
CA GLY A 195 14.85 -24.60 4.07
C GLY A 195 14.54 -23.34 3.25
N MET A 196 13.59 -22.51 3.68
CA MET A 196 13.19 -21.28 3.00
C MET A 196 13.70 -20.04 3.75
N ASN A 197 14.40 -19.17 3.03
CA ASN A 197 14.73 -17.85 3.56
C ASN A 197 13.52 -16.91 3.62
N TYR A 198 13.65 -15.78 4.31
CA TYR A 198 12.57 -14.79 4.45
C TYR A 198 11.91 -14.39 3.12
N PRO A 199 12.66 -14.06 2.05
CA PRO A 199 12.08 -13.79 0.75
C PRO A 199 11.14 -14.88 0.24
N ILE A 200 11.54 -16.15 0.27
CA ILE A 200 10.66 -17.25 -0.17
C ILE A 200 9.41 -17.35 0.70
N ARG A 201 9.55 -17.24 2.02
CA ARG A 201 8.40 -17.26 2.94
C ARG A 201 7.39 -16.16 2.57
N PHE A 202 7.87 -14.96 2.25
CA PHE A 202 7.01 -13.83 1.85
C PHE A 202 6.46 -13.94 0.43
N VAL A 203 7.13 -14.63 -0.50
CA VAL A 203 6.55 -14.97 -1.82
C VAL A 203 5.34 -15.88 -1.62
N LEU A 204 5.46 -16.92 -0.79
CA LEU A 204 4.35 -17.82 -0.48
C LEU A 204 3.22 -17.09 0.26
N PHE A 205 3.57 -16.25 1.25
CA PHE A 205 2.60 -15.43 1.98
C PHE A 205 1.84 -14.47 1.05
N GLY A 206 2.54 -13.71 0.19
CA GLY A 206 1.92 -12.80 -0.76
C GLY A 206 1.04 -13.52 -1.77
N GLY A 207 1.48 -14.69 -2.27
CA GLY A 207 0.70 -15.55 -3.14
C GLY A 207 -0.58 -16.08 -2.46
N ALA A 208 -0.46 -16.57 -1.23
CA ALA A 208 -1.59 -17.02 -0.43
C ALA A 208 -2.58 -15.87 -0.13
N LEU A 209 -2.07 -14.69 0.21
CA LEU A 209 -2.90 -13.51 0.46
C LEU A 209 -3.67 -13.08 -0.80
N LEU A 210 -3.05 -13.16 -1.98
CA LEU A 210 -3.74 -12.93 -3.25
C LEU A 210 -4.79 -14.00 -3.55
N ALA A 211 -4.45 -15.27 -3.36
CA ALA A 211 -5.39 -16.37 -3.55
C ALA A 211 -6.63 -16.21 -2.64
N LEU A 212 -6.43 -15.87 -1.36
CA LEU A 212 -7.50 -15.56 -0.42
C LEU A 212 -8.29 -14.31 -0.83
N CYS A 213 -7.62 -13.26 -1.32
CA CYS A 213 -8.27 -12.05 -1.81
C CYS A 213 -9.22 -12.35 -2.98
N TYR A 214 -8.80 -13.17 -3.93
CA TYR A 214 -9.64 -13.58 -5.06
C TYR A 214 -10.71 -14.60 -4.65
N GLY A 215 -10.41 -15.53 -3.74
CA GLY A 215 -11.39 -16.46 -3.18
C GLY A 215 -12.50 -15.77 -2.39
N ALA A 216 -12.17 -14.73 -1.63
CA ALA A 216 -13.11 -13.92 -0.86
C ALA A 216 -13.59 -12.66 -1.62
N GLN A 217 -13.45 -12.63 -2.95
CA GLN A 217 -13.70 -11.43 -3.76
C GLN A 217 -15.11 -10.86 -3.57
N SER A 218 -16.14 -11.70 -3.48
CA SER A 218 -17.52 -11.26 -3.30
C SER A 218 -17.69 -10.47 -2.00
N LEU A 219 -17.19 -11.03 -0.89
CA LEU A 219 -17.24 -10.44 0.44
C LEU A 219 -16.43 -9.13 0.52
N LEU A 220 -15.21 -9.15 -0.01
CA LEU A 220 -14.31 -8.00 0.02
C LEU A 220 -14.80 -6.86 -0.87
N ARG A 221 -15.45 -7.15 -2.01
CA ARG A 221 -16.05 -6.10 -2.87
C ARG A 221 -17.27 -5.46 -2.21
N GLN A 222 -18.14 -6.24 -1.56
CA GLN A 222 -19.28 -5.69 -0.80
C GLN A 222 -18.84 -4.72 0.30
N ARG A 223 -17.65 -4.95 0.87
CA ARG A 223 -17.07 -4.13 1.93
C ARG A 223 -16.09 -3.05 1.45
N GLN A 224 -15.87 -2.92 0.13
CA GLN A 224 -14.88 -1.99 -0.46
C GLN A 224 -13.42 -2.26 -0.04
N LEU A 225 -13.10 -3.50 0.35
CA LEU A 225 -11.78 -3.91 0.85
C LEU A 225 -10.94 -4.67 -0.19
N PHE A 226 -11.55 -5.06 -1.31
CA PHE A 226 -10.89 -5.85 -2.36
C PHE A 226 -9.66 -5.15 -2.94
N THR A 227 -9.78 -3.85 -3.25
CA THR A 227 -8.69 -3.06 -3.84
C THR A 227 -7.47 -3.00 -2.93
N VAL A 228 -7.67 -2.76 -1.63
CA VAL A 228 -6.59 -2.69 -0.63
C VAL A 228 -5.95 -4.08 -0.43
N SER A 229 -6.78 -5.12 -0.29
CA SER A 229 -6.32 -6.51 -0.11
C SER A 229 -5.45 -6.97 -1.27
N LYS A 230 -5.91 -6.69 -2.50
CA LYS A 230 -5.17 -7.02 -3.71
C LYS A 230 -3.88 -6.22 -3.84
N ALA A 231 -3.91 -4.92 -3.57
CA ALA A 231 -2.71 -4.08 -3.61
C ALA A 231 -1.64 -4.58 -2.61
N MET A 232 -2.04 -4.96 -1.40
CA MET A 232 -1.14 -5.49 -0.39
C MET A 232 -0.61 -6.88 -0.75
N GLY A 233 -1.46 -7.77 -1.24
CA GLY A 233 -1.02 -9.08 -1.72
C GLY A 233 0.00 -8.98 -2.86
N LEU A 234 -0.24 -8.09 -3.84
CA LEU A 234 0.71 -7.81 -4.91
C LEU A 234 2.00 -7.21 -4.36
N THR A 235 1.90 -6.25 -3.43
CA THR A 235 3.06 -5.61 -2.82
C THR A 235 3.94 -6.64 -2.10
N TYR A 236 3.38 -7.48 -1.23
CA TYR A 236 4.13 -8.52 -0.54
C TYR A 236 4.77 -9.50 -1.53
N LEU A 237 4.00 -9.98 -2.52
CA LEU A 237 4.50 -10.92 -3.51
C LEU A 237 5.66 -10.33 -4.33
N PHE A 238 5.47 -9.14 -4.89
CA PHE A 238 6.43 -8.54 -5.82
C PHE A 238 7.68 -7.99 -5.13
N ILE A 239 7.56 -7.43 -3.92
CA ILE A 239 8.74 -7.04 -3.13
C ILE A 239 9.54 -8.28 -2.73
N ALA A 240 8.87 -9.35 -2.30
CA ALA A 240 9.55 -10.59 -1.94
C ALA A 240 10.24 -11.24 -3.15
N LEU A 241 9.58 -11.27 -4.31
CA LEU A 241 10.18 -11.73 -5.57
C LEU A 241 11.40 -10.89 -5.96
N TRP A 242 11.33 -9.57 -5.78
CA TRP A 242 12.46 -8.68 -6.07
C TRP A 242 13.65 -8.96 -5.16
N ILE A 243 13.45 -9.01 -3.84
CA ILE A 243 14.52 -9.34 -2.89
C ILE A 243 15.08 -10.74 -3.17
N MET A 244 14.21 -11.72 -3.42
CA MET A 244 14.62 -13.08 -3.78
C MET A 244 15.39 -13.13 -5.10
N SER A 245 15.10 -12.25 -6.07
CA SER A 245 15.88 -12.19 -7.31
C SER A 245 17.32 -11.73 -7.08
N ILE A 246 17.57 -10.93 -6.04
CA ILE A 246 18.91 -10.43 -5.67
C ILE A 246 19.64 -11.43 -4.79
N PHE A 247 18.96 -11.99 -3.79
CA PHE A 247 19.61 -12.83 -2.77
C PHE A 247 19.46 -14.34 -2.98
N GLY A 248 18.51 -14.77 -3.82
CA GLY A 248 18.17 -16.18 -3.99
C GLY A 248 17.66 -16.80 -2.70
N ASN A 249 17.98 -18.08 -2.49
CA ASN A 249 17.77 -18.81 -1.23
C ASN A 249 19.10 -19.01 -0.50
N TYR A 250 19.87 -17.93 -0.34
CA TYR A 250 21.18 -17.96 0.29
C TYR A 250 21.19 -17.08 1.55
N ASP A 251 22.05 -17.44 2.49
CA ASP A 251 22.31 -16.64 3.69
C ASP A 251 23.26 -15.50 3.37
N ALA A 252 23.19 -14.43 4.15
CA ALA A 252 24.00 -13.22 3.95
C ALA A 252 25.51 -13.53 3.81
N ASP A 253 26.02 -14.47 4.61
CA ASP A 253 27.44 -14.85 4.60
C ASP A 253 27.84 -15.60 3.32
N SER A 254 26.94 -16.46 2.83
CA SER A 254 27.18 -17.28 1.64
C SER A 254 26.94 -16.52 0.33
N TRP A 255 26.09 -15.49 0.37
CA TRP A 255 25.62 -14.77 -0.82
C TRP A 255 26.77 -14.09 -1.59
N TYR A 256 27.75 -13.51 -0.90
CA TYR A 256 28.89 -12.86 -1.54
C TYR A 256 29.74 -13.79 -2.43
N GLN A 257 29.67 -15.10 -2.19
CA GLN A 257 30.43 -16.11 -2.95
C GLN A 257 29.61 -16.71 -4.10
N VAL A 258 28.33 -16.36 -4.23
CA VAL A 258 27.43 -16.90 -5.25
C VAL A 258 27.59 -16.11 -6.55
N SER A 259 27.87 -16.84 -7.64
CA SER A 259 27.84 -16.25 -8.98
C SER A 259 26.44 -15.77 -9.35
N GLN A 260 26.36 -14.58 -9.96
CA GLN A 260 25.15 -13.94 -10.44
C GLN A 260 24.35 -14.83 -11.41
N ALA A 261 25.03 -15.73 -12.13
CA ALA A 261 24.38 -16.70 -13.02
C ALA A 261 23.47 -17.69 -12.26
N ARG A 262 23.80 -18.03 -11.00
CA ARG A 262 22.96 -18.89 -10.15
C ARG A 262 21.69 -18.19 -9.65
N LEU A 263 21.64 -16.87 -9.73
CA LEU A 263 20.47 -16.07 -9.36
C LEU A 263 19.48 -15.88 -10.51
N LEU A 264 19.88 -16.21 -11.75
CA LEU A 264 19.03 -16.10 -12.94
C LEU A 264 17.70 -16.85 -12.83
N PRO A 265 17.59 -18.07 -12.26
CA PRO A 265 16.30 -18.75 -12.09
C PRO A 265 15.30 -17.92 -11.27
N TRP A 266 15.77 -17.22 -10.23
CA TRP A 266 14.92 -16.36 -9.40
C TRP A 266 14.50 -15.09 -10.15
N GLY A 267 15.42 -14.50 -10.92
CA GLY A 267 15.11 -13.40 -11.84
C GLY A 267 14.11 -13.79 -12.93
N LEU A 268 14.19 -15.02 -13.47
CA LEU A 268 13.25 -15.55 -14.45
C LEU A 268 11.87 -15.79 -13.81
N LEU A 269 11.81 -16.41 -12.63
CA LEU A 269 10.58 -16.58 -11.88
C LEU A 269 9.87 -15.24 -11.63
N PHE A 270 10.65 -14.22 -11.25
CA PHE A 270 10.15 -12.86 -11.06
C PHE A 270 9.61 -12.25 -12.37
N ALA A 271 10.31 -12.44 -13.49
CA ALA A 271 9.84 -12.01 -14.82
C ALA A 271 8.56 -12.73 -15.24
N VAL A 272 8.47 -14.05 -15.00
CA VAL A 272 7.27 -14.85 -15.29
C VAL A 272 6.09 -14.37 -14.46
N ALA A 273 6.26 -14.14 -13.16
CA ALA A 273 5.19 -13.61 -12.30
C ALA A 273 4.68 -12.24 -12.78
N ALA A 274 5.59 -11.35 -13.18
CA ALA A 274 5.24 -10.06 -13.77
C ALA A 274 4.49 -10.22 -15.12
N GLY A 275 4.99 -11.12 -15.98
CA GLY A 275 4.37 -11.44 -17.28
C GLY A 275 2.96 -12.02 -17.13
N VAL A 276 2.75 -12.91 -16.16
CA VAL A 276 1.42 -13.46 -15.83
C VAL A 276 0.47 -12.35 -15.38
N CYS A 277 0.91 -11.40 -14.54
CA CYS A 277 0.09 -10.27 -14.13
C CYS A 277 -0.29 -9.38 -15.33
N ILE A 278 0.66 -9.10 -16.23
CA ILE A 278 0.39 -8.35 -17.46
C ILE A 278 -0.62 -9.11 -18.33
N PHE A 279 -0.41 -10.40 -18.57
CA PHE A 279 -1.30 -11.23 -19.38
C PHE A 279 -2.73 -11.27 -18.84
N ILE A 280 -2.89 -11.50 -17.53
CA ILE A 280 -4.20 -11.48 -16.88
C ILE A 280 -4.82 -10.07 -17.01
N SER A 281 -4.05 -9.02 -16.79
CA SER A 281 -4.54 -7.63 -16.86
C SER A 281 -5.05 -7.20 -18.23
N LEU A 282 -4.55 -7.82 -19.31
CA LEU A 282 -5.01 -7.57 -20.67
C LEU A 282 -6.37 -8.24 -20.93
N LYS A 283 -6.63 -9.39 -20.30
CA LYS A 283 -7.91 -10.10 -20.41
C LYS A 283 -9.00 -9.51 -19.51
N THR A 284 -8.63 -9.00 -18.35
CA THR A 284 -9.59 -8.51 -17.34
C THR A 284 -9.74 -6.99 -17.29
N ASP A 285 -9.02 -6.27 -18.16
CA ASP A 285 -8.84 -4.81 -18.14
C ASP A 285 -8.47 -4.25 -16.76
N ASP A 286 -7.66 -5.01 -16.03
CA ASP A 286 -7.30 -4.69 -14.65
C ASP A 286 -6.07 -3.78 -14.58
N GLY A 287 -6.29 -2.47 -14.48
CA GLY A 287 -5.23 -1.46 -14.43
C GLY A 287 -4.23 -1.65 -13.29
N MET A 288 -4.63 -2.23 -12.15
CA MET A 288 -3.71 -2.47 -11.03
C MET A 288 -2.73 -3.60 -11.32
N LEU A 289 -3.21 -4.73 -11.85
CA LEU A 289 -2.32 -5.84 -12.26
C LEU A 289 -1.35 -5.39 -13.36
N ARG A 290 -1.84 -4.59 -14.30
CA ARG A 290 -1.03 -4.00 -15.37
C ARG A 290 0.08 -3.11 -14.80
N GLY A 291 -0.27 -2.23 -13.87
CA GLY A 291 0.66 -1.33 -13.21
C GLY A 291 1.74 -2.07 -12.43
N PHE A 292 1.37 -3.03 -11.58
CA PHE A 292 2.33 -3.87 -10.85
C PHE A 292 3.21 -4.68 -11.80
N GLY A 293 2.62 -5.40 -12.76
CA GLY A 293 3.35 -6.24 -13.70
C GLY A 293 4.37 -5.45 -14.52
N LEU A 294 3.99 -4.31 -15.11
CA LEU A 294 4.92 -3.48 -15.88
C LEU A 294 6.01 -2.85 -15.01
N THR A 295 5.65 -2.33 -13.83
CA THR A 295 6.60 -1.67 -12.92
C THR A 295 7.64 -2.67 -12.41
N PHE A 296 7.20 -3.82 -11.91
CA PHE A 296 8.13 -4.81 -11.36
C PHE A 296 8.90 -5.56 -12.44
N LEU A 297 8.37 -5.70 -13.66
CA LEU A 297 9.16 -6.18 -14.80
C LEU A 297 10.31 -5.21 -15.12
N ALA A 298 10.04 -3.89 -15.11
CA ALA A 298 11.06 -2.88 -15.30
C ALA A 298 12.10 -2.92 -14.16
N ILE A 299 11.66 -3.00 -12.91
CA ILE A 299 12.55 -3.15 -11.74
C ILE A 299 13.43 -4.39 -11.90
N ASN A 300 12.88 -5.53 -12.31
CA ASN A 300 13.66 -6.75 -12.54
C ASN A 300 14.73 -6.53 -13.63
N LEU A 301 14.34 -5.98 -14.78
CA LEU A 301 15.25 -5.74 -15.90
C LEU A 301 16.39 -4.78 -15.50
N TYR A 302 16.08 -3.69 -14.82
CA TYR A 302 17.09 -2.76 -14.33
C TYR A 302 17.96 -3.38 -13.24
N THR A 303 17.39 -4.16 -12.32
CA THR A 303 18.18 -4.89 -11.30
C THR A 303 19.19 -5.81 -11.99
N ARG A 304 18.79 -6.57 -13.02
CA ARG A 304 19.70 -7.41 -13.81
C ARG A 304 20.74 -6.58 -14.56
N PHE A 305 20.36 -5.43 -15.13
CA PHE A 305 21.29 -4.54 -15.81
C PHE A 305 22.41 -4.08 -14.87
N PHE A 306 22.06 -3.65 -13.65
CA PHE A 306 23.04 -3.30 -12.64
C PHE A 306 23.90 -4.51 -12.24
N GLU A 307 23.29 -5.67 -11.97
CA GLU A 307 24.05 -6.84 -11.52
C GLU A 307 25.08 -7.35 -12.54
N PHE A 308 24.75 -7.38 -13.83
CA PHE A 308 25.66 -7.91 -14.86
C PHE A 308 26.65 -6.88 -15.40
N PHE A 309 26.23 -5.61 -15.56
CA PHE A 309 27.03 -4.61 -16.27
C PHE A 309 27.77 -3.63 -15.36
N TRP A 310 27.47 -3.58 -14.05
CA TRP A 310 28.09 -2.60 -13.16
C TRP A 310 29.61 -2.72 -13.11
N ASN A 311 30.16 -3.93 -12.94
CA ASN A 311 31.61 -4.14 -12.86
C ASN A 311 32.26 -4.41 -14.23
N GLY A 312 31.50 -4.94 -15.20
CA GLY A 312 32.03 -5.38 -16.49
C GLY A 312 32.02 -4.32 -17.61
N MET A 313 31.31 -3.21 -17.44
CA MET A 313 31.15 -2.19 -18.48
C MET A 313 31.82 -0.86 -18.10
N HIS A 314 32.35 -0.15 -19.09
CA HIS A 314 32.82 1.22 -18.89
C HIS A 314 31.69 2.12 -18.40
N LYS A 315 31.92 2.89 -17.34
CA LYS A 315 30.86 3.66 -16.65
C LYS A 315 30.13 4.64 -17.57
N VAL A 316 30.83 5.24 -18.53
CA VAL A 316 30.21 6.12 -19.53
C VAL A 316 29.19 5.35 -20.38
N LEU A 317 29.54 4.16 -20.88
CA LEU A 317 28.61 3.35 -21.67
C LEU A 317 27.44 2.86 -20.83
N PHE A 318 27.71 2.43 -19.60
CA PHE A 318 26.69 2.01 -18.64
C PHE A 318 25.62 3.09 -18.43
N PHE A 319 26.04 4.31 -18.10
CA PHE A 319 25.12 5.43 -17.87
C PHE A 319 24.46 5.94 -19.16
N LEU A 320 25.14 5.88 -20.30
CA LEU A 320 24.55 6.26 -21.58
C LEU A 320 23.42 5.30 -21.99
N ILE A 321 23.62 3.99 -21.86
CA ILE A 321 22.58 2.99 -22.13
C ILE A 321 21.38 3.21 -21.19
N LEU A 322 21.64 3.43 -19.90
CA LEU A 322 20.60 3.71 -18.90
C LEU A 322 19.82 5.00 -19.22
N ALA A 323 20.51 6.05 -19.64
CA ALA A 323 19.88 7.32 -20.01
C ALA A 323 19.00 7.15 -21.26
N VAL A 324 19.50 6.46 -22.30
CA VAL A 324 18.76 6.19 -23.52
C VAL A 324 17.53 5.33 -23.24
N SER A 325 17.66 4.27 -22.43
CA SER A 325 16.52 3.39 -22.10
C SER A 325 15.41 4.15 -21.36
N LEU A 326 15.78 4.98 -20.38
CA LEU A 326 14.83 5.83 -19.65
C LEU A 326 14.19 6.89 -20.56
N ALA A 327 14.97 7.52 -21.45
CA ALA A 327 14.45 8.49 -22.40
C ALA A 327 13.45 7.87 -23.39
N VAL A 328 13.69 6.65 -23.87
CA VAL A 328 12.77 5.92 -24.75
C VAL A 328 11.46 5.61 -24.03
N ILE A 329 11.53 5.11 -22.78
CA ILE A 329 10.34 4.84 -21.97
C ILE A 329 9.56 6.13 -21.72
N GLY A 330 10.25 7.22 -21.35
CA GLY A 330 9.63 8.54 -21.14
C GLY A 330 8.91 9.05 -22.38
N ARG A 331 9.57 8.99 -23.55
CA ARG A 331 8.97 9.39 -24.83
C ARG A 331 7.76 8.55 -25.20
N TYR A 332 7.77 7.24 -24.91
CA TYR A 332 6.62 6.37 -25.17
C TYR A 332 5.45 6.72 -24.23
N ALA A 333 5.73 7.00 -22.96
CA ALA A 333 4.73 7.45 -22.00
C ALA A 333 4.11 8.80 -22.42
N GLU A 334 4.92 9.76 -22.87
CA GLU A 334 4.45 11.03 -23.43
C GLU A 334 3.56 10.82 -24.65
N ARG A 335 3.95 9.93 -25.57
CA ARG A 335 3.16 9.64 -26.77
C ARG A 335 1.79 9.09 -26.43
N ILE A 336 1.69 8.16 -25.47
CA ILE A 336 0.40 7.63 -25.00
C ILE A 336 -0.43 8.74 -24.35
N TRP A 337 0.20 9.58 -23.52
CA TRP A 337 -0.50 10.70 -22.89
C TRP A 337 -1.05 11.69 -23.92
N HIS A 338 -0.26 12.03 -24.93
CA HIS A 338 -0.70 12.90 -26.02
C HIS A 338 -1.75 12.24 -26.91
N ALA A 339 -1.68 10.94 -27.17
CA ALA A 339 -2.69 10.20 -27.92
C ALA A 339 -4.08 10.28 -27.26
N GLY A 340 -4.15 10.25 -25.93
CA GLY A 340 -5.39 10.49 -25.18
C GLY A 340 -5.88 11.94 -25.19
N ASN A 341 -5.05 12.89 -25.63
CA ASN A 341 -5.39 14.30 -25.78
C ASN A 341 -5.65 14.72 -27.25
N VAL A 342 -5.50 13.81 -28.23
CA VAL A 342 -5.82 14.09 -29.62
C VAL A 342 -7.35 14.24 -29.70
N LYS A 343 -7.77 15.49 -29.92
CA LYS A 343 -9.14 15.81 -30.31
C LYS A 343 -9.46 15.04 -31.61
N PRO A 344 -10.60 14.35 -31.72
CA PRO A 344 -11.14 14.07 -33.05
C PRO A 344 -11.38 15.37 -33.82
#